data_AF-A0A7Z3BLS1-F1
#
_entry.id   AF-A0A7Z3BLS1-F1
#
_cell.length_a   1.000
_cell.length_b   1.000
_cell.length_c   1.000
_cell.angle_alpha   90.00
_cell.angle_beta   90.00
_cell.angle_gamma   90.00
#
_symmetry.space_group_name_H-M   'P 1'
#
loop_
_entity.id
_entity.type
_entity.pdbx_description
1 polymer ?
#
loop_
_entity_poly.entity_id
_entity_poly.type
_entity_poly.pdbx_seq_one_letter_code
_entity_poly.pdbx_strand_id
1 'polypeptide(L)'
;MPRLLALSCLSLALGLVPTAFAATAYVSNEKDNNLSVIDLDTLAVTGTIDTGKRPRGLALSHDNKLLYVCASDSDTVQVIDLATRKIVKQLPSGADPEQFALHPNDRWLYVSNEDDALVTVVDTQTAQVLGQIDVGVEPEGMAVSPDGKWAVNTSETTNMLHWIDTATQKLVDSTLVDQRPRHAEFTHDGSQVWVSAEIGGTVSVVDAASRQILKTLRFAIQGVHPDKVQPVGVQLTADGKLAFVALGPANHVAVVDAKTLEVLDYLLVGRRVWHLAFTPDEKTLLATNGVSGDVSVIDVASRKVTKSIKVGRYPWGVVVTP
;
A
#
# COMPACT_ATOMS: atom_id res chain seq x y z
N MET A 1 27.79 68.46 23.96
CA MET A 1 26.87 67.41 23.46
C MET A 1 27.44 66.82 22.15
N PRO A 2 28.15 65.69 22.16
CA PRO A 2 28.43 64.95 20.94
C PRO A 2 27.43 63.78 20.81
N ARG A 3 26.80 63.67 19.63
CA ARG A 3 25.87 62.59 19.27
C ARG A 3 26.66 61.30 19.03
N LEU A 4 26.36 60.24 19.80
CA LEU A 4 26.80 58.88 19.50
C LEU A 4 26.04 58.35 18.27
N LEU A 5 26.76 57.94 17.23
CA LEU A 5 26.23 57.05 16.20
C LEU A 5 26.21 55.63 16.75
N ALA A 6 25.02 55.05 16.89
CA ALA A 6 24.86 53.63 17.14
C ALA A 6 24.99 52.88 15.81
N LEU A 7 26.06 52.08 15.65
CA LEU A 7 26.15 51.07 14.60
C LEU A 7 25.22 49.90 14.97
N SER A 8 24.15 49.73 14.20
CA SER A 8 23.32 48.53 14.23
C SER A 8 24.01 47.39 13.49
N CYS A 9 24.57 46.44 14.24
CA CYS A 9 25.03 45.16 13.72
C CYS A 9 23.83 44.34 13.23
N LEU A 10 23.68 44.19 11.92
CA LEU A 10 22.72 43.28 11.30
C LEU A 10 23.32 41.86 11.35
N SER A 11 22.93 41.06 12.34
CA SER A 11 23.29 39.64 12.41
C SER A 11 22.54 38.87 11.33
N LEU A 12 23.26 38.44 10.30
CA LEU A 12 22.79 37.55 9.25
C LEU A 12 22.65 36.14 9.84
N ALA A 13 21.44 35.78 10.28
CA ALA A 13 21.13 34.41 10.65
C ALA A 13 21.05 33.56 9.37
N LEU A 14 22.10 32.77 9.08
CA LEU A 14 22.00 31.67 8.13
C LEU A 14 21.04 30.64 8.72
N GLY A 15 19.79 30.65 8.26
CA GLY A 15 18.87 29.54 8.49
C GLY A 15 19.45 28.30 7.82
N LEU A 16 19.77 27.28 8.63
CA LEU A 16 19.95 25.92 8.15
C LEU A 16 18.63 25.49 7.51
N VAL A 17 18.56 25.57 6.18
CA VAL A 17 17.48 24.92 5.44
C VAL A 17 17.71 23.43 5.66
N PRO A 18 16.78 22.69 6.29
CA PRO A 18 16.91 21.25 6.36
C PRO A 18 17.00 20.75 4.92
N THR A 19 18.09 20.05 4.59
CA THR A 19 18.15 19.26 3.38
C THR A 19 17.02 18.26 3.47
N ALA A 20 15.93 18.51 2.75
CA ALA A 20 14.93 17.48 2.51
C ALA A 20 15.69 16.33 1.86
N PHE A 21 15.75 15.18 2.54
CA PHE A 21 16.24 13.98 1.90
C PHE A 21 15.28 13.68 0.74
N ALA A 22 15.83 13.29 -0.41
CA ALA A 22 15.02 12.86 -1.54
C ALA A 22 14.17 11.67 -1.11
N ALA A 23 12.85 11.74 -1.36
CA ALA A 23 11.95 10.64 -1.09
C ALA A 23 12.47 9.36 -1.78
N THR A 24 12.44 8.24 -1.09
CA THR A 24 12.96 6.96 -1.58
C THR A 24 11.83 5.95 -1.69
N ALA A 25 11.70 5.28 -2.83
CA ALA A 25 10.75 4.19 -2.98
C ALA A 25 11.43 2.83 -2.83
N TYR A 26 10.74 1.90 -2.20
CA TYR A 26 11.14 0.50 -2.04
C TYR A 26 10.11 -0.38 -2.72
N VAL A 27 10.58 -1.26 -3.62
CA VAL A 27 9.71 -2.08 -4.47
C VAL A 27 10.07 -3.54 -4.31
N SER A 28 9.13 -4.37 -3.89
CA SER A 28 9.34 -5.81 -3.72
C SER A 28 9.35 -6.53 -5.06
N ASN A 29 10.34 -7.39 -5.30
CA ASN A 29 10.52 -8.15 -6.55
C ASN A 29 10.36 -9.64 -6.27
N GLU A 30 9.18 -10.20 -6.53
CA GLU A 30 8.80 -11.56 -6.12
C GLU A 30 9.77 -12.62 -6.63
N LYS A 31 10.23 -12.50 -7.88
CA LYS A 31 11.09 -13.52 -8.51
C LYS A 31 12.57 -13.35 -8.24
N ASP A 32 12.97 -12.23 -7.65
CA ASP A 32 14.36 -11.93 -7.31
C ASP A 32 14.67 -12.03 -5.82
N ASN A 33 13.65 -12.18 -4.96
CA ASN A 33 13.81 -12.27 -3.51
C ASN A 33 14.56 -11.06 -2.92
N ASN A 34 14.26 -9.87 -3.45
CA ASN A 34 14.86 -8.62 -3.01
C ASN A 34 13.90 -7.44 -3.18
N LEU A 35 14.32 -6.29 -2.66
CA LEU A 35 13.71 -5.00 -2.91
C LEU A 35 14.59 -4.18 -3.86
N SER A 36 13.98 -3.43 -4.78
CA SER A 36 14.65 -2.37 -5.53
C SER A 36 14.50 -1.06 -4.77
N VAL A 37 15.58 -0.29 -4.65
CA VAL A 37 15.61 1.04 -4.00
C VAL A 37 15.67 2.11 -5.08
N ILE A 38 14.69 2.99 -5.13
CA ILE A 38 14.56 4.03 -6.16
C ILE A 38 14.71 5.40 -5.49
N ASP A 39 15.63 6.22 -6.00
CA ASP A 39 15.72 7.63 -5.68
C ASP A 39 14.69 8.39 -6.54
N LEU A 40 13.78 9.14 -5.90
CA LEU A 40 12.67 9.78 -6.60
C LEU A 40 12.98 11.14 -7.20
N ASP A 41 14.13 11.75 -6.87
CA ASP A 41 14.59 12.97 -7.54
C ASP A 41 15.18 12.64 -8.92
N THR A 42 15.98 11.58 -8.98
CA THR A 42 16.60 11.10 -10.21
C THR A 42 15.72 10.11 -10.97
N LEU A 43 14.71 9.56 -10.29
CA LEU A 43 13.82 8.50 -10.77
C LEU A 43 14.65 7.32 -11.31
N ALA A 44 15.60 6.84 -10.52
CA ALA A 44 16.55 5.79 -10.87
C ALA A 44 16.75 4.80 -9.71
N VAL A 45 16.99 3.54 -10.04
CA VAL A 45 17.35 2.51 -9.06
C VAL A 45 18.78 2.78 -8.56
N THR A 46 18.93 2.93 -7.25
CA THR A 46 20.22 3.19 -6.58
C THR A 46 20.79 1.97 -5.87
N GLY A 47 20.03 0.88 -5.78
CA GLY A 47 20.51 -0.39 -5.25
C GLY A 47 19.39 -1.39 -5.00
N THR A 48 19.76 -2.50 -4.38
CA THR A 48 18.83 -3.54 -3.95
C THR A 48 19.06 -3.91 -2.49
N ILE A 49 18.05 -4.51 -1.85
CA ILE A 49 18.12 -5.06 -0.49
C ILE A 49 17.61 -6.50 -0.55
N ASP A 50 18.44 -7.47 -0.19
CA ASP A 50 18.03 -8.87 -0.17
C ASP A 50 16.99 -9.13 0.93
N THR A 51 16.04 -10.02 0.65
CA THR A 51 14.97 -10.42 1.57
C THR A 51 14.88 -11.94 1.66
N GLY A 52 13.89 -12.43 2.40
CA GLY A 52 13.36 -13.77 2.25
C GLY A 52 12.71 -13.96 0.87
N LYS A 53 12.18 -15.17 0.66
CA LYS A 53 11.61 -15.58 -0.62
C LYS A 53 10.26 -14.93 -0.89
N ARG A 54 10.00 -14.63 -2.16
CA ARG A 54 8.73 -14.06 -2.67
C ARG A 54 8.26 -12.85 -1.85
N PRO A 55 9.05 -11.76 -1.78
CA PRO A 55 8.62 -10.57 -1.08
C PRO A 55 7.39 -9.95 -1.76
N ARG A 56 6.32 -9.69 -1.00
CA ARG A 56 5.08 -9.07 -1.49
C ARG A 56 4.74 -7.80 -0.71
N GLY A 57 3.86 -7.89 0.30
CA GLY A 57 3.42 -6.78 1.14
C GLY A 57 4.57 -6.00 1.79
N LEU A 58 4.45 -4.67 1.76
CA LEU A 58 5.41 -3.72 2.33
C LEU A 58 4.67 -2.69 3.19
N ALA A 59 5.23 -2.32 4.35
CA ALA A 59 4.80 -1.15 5.12
C ALA A 59 5.96 -0.53 5.89
N LEU A 60 5.88 0.77 6.15
CA LEU A 60 6.85 1.49 6.95
C LEU A 60 6.37 1.60 8.40
N SER A 61 7.31 1.63 9.35
CA SER A 61 7.01 2.18 10.68
C SER A 61 6.65 3.67 10.56
N HIS A 62 5.88 4.19 11.50
CA HIS A 62 5.45 5.58 11.46
C HIS A 62 6.60 6.59 11.46
N ASP A 63 7.72 6.23 12.08
CA ASP A 63 8.94 7.05 12.09
C ASP A 63 9.82 6.88 10.85
N ASN A 64 9.38 6.07 9.87
CA ASN A 64 10.04 5.74 8.61
C ASN A 64 11.45 5.17 8.77
N LYS A 65 11.76 4.54 9.91
CA LYS A 65 13.06 3.90 10.13
C LYS A 65 13.08 2.41 9.81
N LEU A 66 11.93 1.75 9.93
CA LEU A 66 11.78 0.32 9.69
C LEU A 66 10.89 0.07 8.48
N LEU A 67 11.26 -0.93 7.70
CA LEU A 67 10.46 -1.48 6.61
C LEU A 67 10.08 -2.92 6.95
N TYR A 68 8.79 -3.18 7.04
CA TYR A 68 8.22 -4.52 7.16
C TYR A 68 8.04 -5.12 5.77
N VAL A 69 8.35 -6.40 5.60
CA VAL A 69 8.28 -7.14 4.33
C VAL A 69 7.65 -8.50 4.55
N CYS A 70 6.54 -8.81 3.86
CA CYS A 70 6.01 -10.17 3.78
C CYS A 70 6.96 -10.98 2.90
N ALA A 71 7.68 -11.94 3.47
CA ALA A 71 8.45 -12.92 2.71
C ALA A 71 7.63 -14.21 2.64
N SER A 72 6.67 -14.24 1.71
CA SER A 72 5.56 -15.20 1.67
C SER A 72 6.04 -16.66 1.64
N ASP A 73 6.91 -17.01 0.69
CA ASP A 73 7.54 -18.34 0.56
C ASP A 73 8.52 -18.68 1.71
N SER A 74 8.70 -17.79 2.68
CA SER A 74 9.51 -18.00 3.89
C SER A 74 8.70 -17.99 5.18
N ASP A 75 7.37 -17.90 5.09
CA ASP A 75 6.44 -17.93 6.22
C ASP A 75 6.83 -16.95 7.35
N THR A 76 7.23 -15.73 6.97
CA THR A 76 7.64 -14.70 7.94
C THR A 76 7.44 -13.27 7.44
N VAL A 77 7.27 -12.34 8.38
CA VAL A 77 7.45 -10.91 8.12
C VAL A 77 8.85 -10.47 8.56
N GLN A 78 9.66 -9.97 7.63
CA GLN A 78 11.00 -9.45 7.93
C GLN A 78 10.95 -7.95 8.22
N VAL A 79 11.77 -7.50 9.17
CA VAL A 79 11.92 -6.08 9.52
C VAL A 79 13.31 -5.62 9.12
N ILE A 80 13.38 -4.63 8.24
CA ILE A 80 14.60 -4.04 7.73
C ILE A 80 14.79 -2.67 8.37
N ASP A 81 15.96 -2.42 8.96
CA ASP A 81 16.39 -1.08 9.34
C ASP A 81 16.85 -0.33 8.10
N LEU A 82 16.19 0.79 7.78
CA LEU A 82 16.40 1.51 6.52
C LEU A 82 17.72 2.28 6.46
N ALA A 83 18.27 2.66 7.62
CA ALA A 83 19.55 3.34 7.70
C ALA A 83 20.72 2.40 7.35
N THR A 84 20.66 1.16 7.85
CA THR A 84 21.68 0.14 7.63
C THR A 84 21.38 -0.79 6.46
N ARG A 85 20.12 -0.79 5.98
CA ARG A 85 19.57 -1.69 4.96
C ARG A 85 19.74 -3.17 5.30
N LYS A 86 19.60 -3.51 6.59
CA LYS A 86 19.77 -4.87 7.10
C LYS A 86 18.49 -5.37 7.75
N ILE A 87 18.21 -6.65 7.59
CA ILE A 87 17.18 -7.34 8.36
C ILE A 87 17.63 -7.35 9.83
N VAL A 88 16.85 -6.72 10.70
CA VAL A 88 17.12 -6.59 12.14
C VAL A 88 16.21 -7.45 12.99
N LYS A 89 15.08 -7.92 12.43
CA LYS A 89 14.12 -8.77 13.12
C LYS A 89 13.33 -9.62 12.11
N GLN A 90 12.86 -10.76 12.57
CA GLN A 90 11.83 -11.55 11.91
C GLN A 90 10.64 -11.65 12.87
N LEU A 91 9.45 -11.37 12.36
CA LEU A 91 8.20 -11.48 13.08
C LEU A 91 7.52 -12.80 12.67
N PRO A 92 6.91 -13.52 13.62
CA PRO A 92 6.15 -14.72 13.29
C PRO A 92 4.96 -14.37 12.40
N SER A 93 4.58 -15.30 11.54
CA SER A 93 3.33 -15.31 10.80
C SER A 93 2.80 -16.75 10.75
N GLY A 94 1.67 -16.96 10.07
CA GLY A 94 1.27 -18.27 9.57
C GLY A 94 1.95 -18.59 8.23
N ALA A 95 1.45 -19.64 7.58
CA ALA A 95 1.88 -20.07 6.26
C ALA A 95 1.43 -19.09 5.16
N ASP A 96 2.33 -18.81 4.22
CA ASP A 96 2.14 -17.94 3.07
C ASP A 96 1.55 -16.55 3.42
N PRO A 97 2.27 -15.70 4.19
CA PRO A 97 1.82 -14.35 4.49
C PRO A 97 1.83 -13.46 3.25
N GLU A 98 0.70 -12.82 2.95
CA GLU A 98 0.50 -12.09 1.69
C GLU A 98 0.62 -10.57 1.84
N GLN A 99 -0.35 -9.95 2.51
CA GLN A 99 -0.27 -8.57 2.98
C GLN A 99 -0.35 -8.49 4.51
N PHE A 100 -0.05 -7.30 5.00
CA PHE A 100 -0.33 -6.92 6.37
C PHE A 100 -0.77 -5.47 6.44
N ALA A 101 -1.33 -5.10 7.58
CA ALA A 101 -1.59 -3.72 7.93
C ALA A 101 -1.05 -3.42 9.34
N LEU A 102 -0.26 -2.35 9.44
CA LEU A 102 0.26 -1.86 10.71
C LEU A 102 -0.79 -0.96 11.37
N HIS A 103 -1.14 -1.27 12.60
CA HIS A 103 -2.09 -0.48 13.38
C HIS A 103 -1.50 0.92 13.67
N PRO A 104 -2.33 1.97 13.77
CA PRO A 104 -1.90 3.33 14.14
C PRO A 104 -1.15 3.48 15.48
N ASN A 105 -1.00 2.39 16.26
CA ASN A 105 -0.24 2.35 17.50
C ASN A 105 1.23 1.95 17.27
N ASP A 106 1.62 1.72 15.99
CA ASP A 106 2.95 1.30 15.52
C ASP A 106 3.44 -0.03 16.13
N ARG A 107 2.54 -0.79 16.76
CA ARG A 107 2.86 -1.99 17.53
C ARG A 107 2.15 -3.24 17.04
N TRP A 108 0.89 -3.16 16.64
CA TRP A 108 0.13 -4.34 16.19
C TRP A 108 0.18 -4.45 14.68
N LEU A 109 0.72 -5.56 14.18
CA LEU A 109 0.74 -5.91 12.77
C LEU A 109 -0.26 -7.03 12.52
N TYR A 110 -1.24 -6.79 11.66
CA TYR A 110 -2.22 -7.78 11.25
C TYR A 110 -1.76 -8.40 9.94
N VAL A 111 -1.48 -9.71 9.93
CA VAL A 111 -0.90 -10.44 8.80
C VAL A 111 -1.91 -11.46 8.27
N SER A 112 -2.27 -11.38 7.00
CA SER A 112 -3.10 -12.39 6.33
C SER A 112 -2.22 -13.57 5.90
N ASN A 113 -2.59 -14.78 6.33
CA ASN A 113 -1.85 -16.01 6.05
C ASN A 113 -2.71 -16.87 5.12
N GLU A 114 -2.39 -16.86 3.83
CA GLU A 114 -3.26 -17.32 2.74
C GLU A 114 -3.59 -18.82 2.90
N ASP A 115 -2.58 -19.64 3.18
CA ASP A 115 -2.71 -21.10 3.29
C ASP A 115 -3.42 -21.55 4.58
N ASP A 116 -3.48 -20.71 5.60
CA ASP A 116 -4.04 -21.05 6.91
C ASP A 116 -5.50 -20.61 7.10
N ALA A 117 -6.03 -19.74 6.21
CA ALA A 117 -7.32 -19.06 6.44
C ALA A 117 -7.36 -18.26 7.76
N LEU A 118 -6.23 -17.66 8.14
CA LEU A 118 -6.04 -16.95 9.40
C LEU A 118 -5.48 -15.54 9.19
N VAL A 119 -5.94 -14.61 10.04
CA VAL A 119 -5.20 -13.37 10.34
C VAL A 119 -4.42 -13.56 11.63
N THR A 120 -3.10 -13.36 11.59
CA THR A 120 -2.22 -13.39 12.75
C THR A 120 -1.92 -11.96 13.19
N VAL A 121 -2.14 -11.65 14.47
CA VAL A 121 -1.83 -10.35 15.06
C VAL A 121 -0.52 -10.44 15.80
N VAL A 122 0.45 -9.60 15.46
CA VAL A 122 1.82 -9.66 15.99
C VAL A 122 2.19 -8.35 16.63
N ASP A 123 2.87 -8.40 17.77
CA ASP A 123 3.56 -7.27 18.37
C ASP A 123 4.91 -7.05 17.67
N THR A 124 5.07 -5.94 16.96
CA THR A 124 6.30 -5.60 16.22
C THR A 124 7.50 -5.36 17.14
N GLN A 125 7.28 -4.97 18.39
CA GLN A 125 8.33 -4.69 19.36
C GLN A 125 8.82 -5.97 20.01
N THR A 126 7.90 -6.82 20.48
CA THR A 126 8.24 -8.05 21.22
C THR A 126 8.35 -9.30 20.34
N ALA A 127 7.92 -9.23 19.08
CA ALA A 127 7.79 -10.36 18.15
C ALA A 127 6.88 -11.48 18.66
N GLN A 128 5.89 -11.14 19.50
CA GLN A 128 4.93 -12.10 20.04
C GLN A 128 3.64 -12.10 19.23
N VAL A 129 3.08 -13.29 19.01
CA VAL A 129 1.71 -13.45 18.51
C VAL A 129 0.73 -13.06 19.61
N LEU A 130 -0.09 -12.05 19.34
CA LEU A 130 -1.12 -11.52 20.23
C LEU A 130 -2.48 -12.19 20.04
N GLY A 131 -2.73 -12.70 18.84
CA GLY A 131 -3.97 -13.37 18.49
C GLY A 131 -3.90 -14.01 17.11
N GLN A 132 -4.76 -15.01 16.90
CA GLN A 132 -5.02 -15.62 15.61
C GLN A 132 -6.53 -15.62 15.42
N ILE A 133 -6.97 -15.16 14.25
CA ILE A 133 -8.37 -14.87 13.97
C ILE A 133 -8.75 -15.66 12.71
N ASP A 134 -9.70 -16.57 12.88
CA ASP A 134 -10.29 -17.32 11.77
C ASP A 134 -11.00 -16.34 10.81
N VAL A 135 -10.67 -16.46 9.53
CA VAL A 135 -11.28 -15.70 8.43
C VAL A 135 -11.70 -16.69 7.32
N GLY A 136 -11.96 -16.19 6.12
CA GLY A 136 -12.28 -17.02 4.96
C GLY A 136 -11.03 -17.65 4.33
N VAL A 137 -11.26 -18.57 3.39
CA VAL A 137 -10.22 -19.25 2.61
C VAL A 137 -9.46 -18.28 1.71
N GLU A 138 -8.14 -18.47 1.63
CA GLU A 138 -7.19 -17.64 0.87
C GLU A 138 -7.28 -16.15 1.25
N PRO A 139 -7.02 -15.76 2.52
CA PRO A 139 -6.94 -14.36 2.90
C PRO A 139 -5.71 -13.68 2.29
N GLU A 140 -5.91 -12.54 1.62
CA GLU A 140 -4.82 -11.80 0.95
C GLU A 140 -4.76 -10.34 1.40
N GLY A 141 -5.86 -9.59 1.23
CA GLY A 141 -5.87 -8.15 1.49
C GLY A 141 -5.96 -7.83 2.98
N MET A 142 -5.25 -6.79 3.43
CA MET A 142 -5.32 -6.32 4.82
C MET A 142 -5.35 -4.78 4.91
N ALA A 143 -6.20 -4.23 5.77
CA ALA A 143 -6.16 -2.81 6.12
C ALA A 143 -6.56 -2.56 7.58
N VAL A 144 -6.09 -1.46 8.16
CA VAL A 144 -6.52 -0.97 9.49
C VAL A 144 -7.06 0.44 9.32
N SER A 145 -8.19 0.75 9.97
CA SER A 145 -8.81 2.07 9.92
C SER A 145 -7.88 3.13 10.52
N PRO A 146 -7.94 4.40 10.06
CA PRO A 146 -7.09 5.47 10.58
C PRO A 146 -7.21 5.70 12.10
N ASP A 147 -8.38 5.44 12.68
CA ASP A 147 -8.61 5.51 14.12
C ASP A 147 -8.22 4.23 14.89
N GLY A 148 -7.75 3.21 14.17
CA GLY A 148 -7.30 1.93 14.68
C GLY A 148 -8.41 0.99 15.14
N LYS A 149 -9.70 1.38 15.08
CA LYS A 149 -10.79 0.55 15.65
C LYS A 149 -11.08 -0.71 14.84
N TRP A 150 -10.90 -0.66 13.53
CA TRP A 150 -11.21 -1.76 12.63
C TRP A 150 -9.94 -2.23 11.94
N ALA A 151 -9.71 -3.53 11.94
CA ALA A 151 -8.93 -4.19 10.90
C ALA A 151 -9.90 -4.88 9.95
N VAL A 152 -9.56 -4.94 8.66
CA VAL A 152 -10.33 -5.70 7.67
C VAL A 152 -9.41 -6.61 6.88
N ASN A 153 -9.94 -7.77 6.50
CA ASN A 153 -9.24 -8.75 5.68
C ASN A 153 -10.12 -9.16 4.49
N THR A 154 -9.53 -9.34 3.31
CA THR A 154 -10.23 -9.96 2.18
C THR A 154 -9.85 -11.43 2.07
N SER A 155 -10.84 -12.27 1.77
CA SER A 155 -10.63 -13.69 1.47
C SER A 155 -11.06 -14.00 0.05
N GLU A 156 -10.09 -14.40 -0.77
CA GLU A 156 -10.19 -14.55 -2.22
C GLU A 156 -11.27 -15.56 -2.61
N THR A 157 -11.20 -16.77 -2.05
CA THR A 157 -12.09 -17.87 -2.45
C THR A 157 -13.50 -17.73 -1.84
N THR A 158 -13.62 -17.14 -0.66
CA THR A 158 -14.94 -16.95 -0.01
C THR A 158 -15.67 -15.71 -0.49
N ASN A 159 -15.00 -14.79 -1.18
CA ASN A 159 -15.54 -13.51 -1.67
C ASN A 159 -16.05 -12.60 -0.54
N MET A 160 -15.31 -12.54 0.57
CA MET A 160 -15.72 -11.80 1.76
C MET A 160 -14.71 -10.71 2.15
N LEU A 161 -15.24 -9.62 2.71
CA LEU A 161 -14.52 -8.65 3.53
C LEU A 161 -14.83 -8.93 5.01
N HIS A 162 -13.86 -9.38 5.77
CA HIS A 162 -13.96 -9.72 7.18
C HIS A 162 -13.67 -8.50 8.06
N TRP A 163 -14.53 -8.20 9.05
CA TRP A 163 -14.41 -7.06 9.97
C TRP A 163 -13.91 -7.51 11.33
N ILE A 164 -12.75 -7.02 11.73
CA ILE A 164 -12.08 -7.38 12.98
C ILE A 164 -12.08 -6.17 13.91
N ASP A 165 -12.67 -6.32 15.09
CA ASP A 165 -12.57 -5.34 16.18
C ASP A 165 -11.18 -5.46 16.81
N THR A 166 -10.36 -4.41 16.71
CA THR A 166 -8.97 -4.43 17.18
C THR A 166 -8.85 -4.37 18.71
N ALA A 167 -9.86 -3.84 19.41
CA ALA A 167 -9.85 -3.80 20.86
C ALA A 167 -10.06 -5.19 21.46
N THR A 168 -10.83 -6.03 20.78
CA THR A 168 -11.12 -7.41 21.23
C THR A 168 -10.36 -8.48 20.47
N GLN A 169 -9.73 -8.15 19.34
CA GLN A 169 -9.08 -9.07 18.40
C GLN A 169 -10.03 -10.17 17.91
N LYS A 170 -11.26 -9.80 17.57
CA LYS A 170 -12.30 -10.74 17.13
C LYS A 170 -12.87 -10.33 15.79
N LEU A 171 -13.10 -11.33 14.94
CA LEU A 171 -14.02 -11.21 13.80
C LEU A 171 -15.42 -10.94 14.34
N VAL A 172 -16.01 -9.81 13.96
CA VAL A 172 -17.35 -9.41 14.42
C VAL A 172 -18.40 -9.41 13.30
N ASP A 173 -17.97 -9.41 12.04
CA ASP A 173 -18.86 -9.37 10.89
C ASP A 173 -18.12 -9.73 9.60
N SER A 174 -18.87 -9.97 8.52
CA SER A 174 -18.29 -10.14 7.19
C SER A 174 -19.25 -9.65 6.11
N THR A 175 -18.75 -8.84 5.18
CA THR A 175 -19.50 -8.31 4.05
C THR A 175 -19.20 -9.15 2.81
N LEU A 176 -20.23 -9.70 2.16
CA LEU A 176 -20.08 -10.37 0.87
C LEU A 176 -19.74 -9.34 -0.22
N VAL A 177 -18.67 -9.58 -0.95
CA VAL A 177 -18.22 -8.76 -2.09
C VAL A 177 -18.15 -9.61 -3.36
N ASP A 178 -17.75 -8.99 -4.48
CA ASP A 178 -17.61 -9.69 -5.76
C ASP A 178 -16.39 -10.62 -5.77
N GLN A 179 -16.26 -11.40 -6.85
CA GLN A 179 -15.33 -12.54 -6.91
C GLN A 179 -13.86 -12.17 -6.76
N ARG A 180 -13.16 -12.92 -5.90
CA ARG A 180 -11.71 -12.85 -5.66
C ARG A 180 -11.23 -11.48 -5.16
N PRO A 181 -11.66 -11.06 -3.95
CA PRO A 181 -11.22 -9.79 -3.39
C PRO A 181 -9.75 -9.82 -2.94
N ARG A 182 -8.95 -8.85 -3.42
CA ARG A 182 -7.48 -8.81 -3.23
C ARG A 182 -6.97 -7.72 -2.31
N HIS A 183 -7.58 -6.53 -2.36
CA HIS A 183 -7.09 -5.37 -1.62
C HIS A 183 -8.25 -4.66 -0.93
N ALA A 184 -8.00 -4.12 0.25
CA ALA A 184 -8.89 -3.22 0.96
C ALA A 184 -8.13 -1.94 1.30
N GLU A 185 -8.75 -0.78 1.12
CA GLU A 185 -8.17 0.52 1.44
C GLU A 185 -9.20 1.38 2.16
N PHE A 186 -8.88 1.86 3.37
CA PHE A 186 -9.74 2.82 4.05
C PHE A 186 -9.59 4.21 3.42
N THR A 187 -10.66 4.99 3.38
CA THR A 187 -10.52 6.45 3.22
C THR A 187 -9.75 7.03 4.40
N HIS A 188 -9.04 8.14 4.19
CA HIS A 188 -8.24 8.76 5.26
C HIS A 188 -9.05 9.22 6.48
N ASP A 189 -10.35 9.48 6.31
CA ASP A 189 -11.27 9.77 7.42
C ASP A 189 -11.85 8.50 8.08
N GLY A 190 -11.55 7.32 7.54
CA GLY A 190 -12.01 6.02 8.01
C GLY A 190 -13.50 5.74 7.77
N SER A 191 -14.20 6.61 7.05
CA SER A 191 -15.65 6.47 6.84
C SER A 191 -16.02 5.37 5.85
N GLN A 192 -15.13 5.03 4.92
CA GLN A 192 -15.36 4.01 3.91
C GLN A 192 -14.17 3.06 3.76
N VAL A 193 -14.45 1.86 3.27
CA VAL A 193 -13.45 0.89 2.79
C VAL A 193 -13.71 0.60 1.32
N TRP A 194 -12.68 0.73 0.49
CA TRP A 194 -12.70 0.38 -0.92
C TRP A 194 -12.07 -1.00 -1.09
N VAL A 195 -12.83 -1.96 -1.59
CA VAL A 195 -12.42 -3.36 -1.72
C VAL A 195 -12.40 -3.76 -3.18
N SER A 196 -11.24 -4.10 -3.71
CA SER A 196 -11.12 -4.60 -5.09
C SER A 196 -11.46 -6.08 -5.15
N ALA A 197 -12.20 -6.47 -6.20
CA ALA A 197 -12.51 -7.85 -6.58
C ALA A 197 -11.92 -8.13 -7.96
N GLU A 198 -10.80 -8.86 -7.98
CA GLU A 198 -9.99 -9.05 -9.20
C GLU A 198 -10.82 -9.75 -10.28
N ILE A 199 -11.34 -10.94 -10.00
CA ILE A 199 -12.14 -11.70 -10.98
C ILE A 199 -13.49 -11.04 -11.21
N GLY A 200 -14.09 -10.45 -10.17
CA GLY A 200 -15.34 -9.71 -10.28
C GLY A 200 -15.27 -8.49 -11.21
N GLY A 201 -14.08 -7.94 -11.43
CA GLY A 201 -13.87 -6.75 -12.25
C GLY A 201 -14.41 -5.47 -11.60
N THR A 202 -14.51 -5.44 -10.26
CA THR A 202 -15.18 -4.37 -9.52
C THR A 202 -14.41 -3.87 -8.31
N VAL A 203 -14.77 -2.68 -7.85
CA VAL A 203 -14.39 -2.19 -6.52
C VAL A 203 -15.66 -1.88 -5.74
N SER A 204 -15.86 -2.53 -4.61
CA SER A 204 -16.96 -2.24 -3.68
C SER A 204 -16.54 -1.12 -2.72
N VAL A 205 -17.33 -0.06 -2.65
CA VAL A 205 -17.20 1.01 -1.67
C VAL A 205 -18.16 0.69 -0.53
N VAL A 206 -17.62 0.40 0.65
CA VAL A 206 -18.34 -0.08 1.83
C VAL A 206 -18.32 1.01 2.90
N ASP A 207 -19.46 1.33 3.49
CA ASP A 207 -19.55 2.21 4.65
C ASP A 207 -18.96 1.52 5.88
N ALA A 208 -18.00 2.14 6.57
CA ALA A 208 -17.29 1.47 7.66
C ALA A 208 -18.13 1.29 8.94
N ALA A 209 -19.14 2.13 9.15
CA ALA A 209 -19.97 2.09 10.34
C ALA A 209 -21.06 0.99 10.24
N SER A 210 -21.75 0.94 9.10
CA SER A 210 -22.86 0.01 8.83
C SER A 210 -22.42 -1.26 8.11
N ARG A 211 -21.20 -1.26 7.53
CA ARG A 211 -20.59 -2.37 6.77
C ARG A 211 -21.38 -2.76 5.51
N GLN A 212 -22.25 -1.84 5.07
CA GLN A 212 -23.06 -1.99 3.87
C GLN A 212 -22.33 -1.45 2.66
N ILE A 213 -22.49 -2.13 1.52
CA ILE A 213 -21.99 -1.64 0.24
C ILE A 213 -22.80 -0.41 -0.18
N LEU A 214 -22.13 0.73 -0.31
CA LEU A 214 -22.69 1.99 -0.80
C LEU A 214 -22.76 1.98 -2.33
N LYS A 215 -21.70 1.46 -2.97
CA LYS A 215 -21.55 1.45 -4.42
C LYS A 215 -20.63 0.32 -4.86
N THR A 216 -20.90 -0.25 -6.02
CA THR A 216 -19.96 -1.11 -6.73
C THR A 216 -19.51 -0.40 -8.01
N LEU A 217 -18.22 -0.08 -8.09
CA LEU A 217 -17.58 0.50 -9.25
C LEU A 217 -17.33 -0.59 -10.30
N ARG A 218 -17.53 -0.22 -11.57
CA ARG A 218 -17.19 -1.05 -12.73
C ARG A 218 -16.32 -0.23 -13.68
N PHE A 219 -15.45 -0.92 -14.40
CA PHE A 219 -14.49 -0.29 -15.29
C PHE A 219 -14.69 -0.79 -16.73
N ALA A 220 -14.59 0.11 -17.69
CA ALA A 220 -14.76 -0.18 -19.10
C ALA A 220 -13.69 0.55 -19.91
N ILE A 221 -12.66 -0.20 -20.33
CA ILE A 221 -11.58 0.33 -21.17
C ILE A 221 -11.88 -0.04 -22.63
N GLN A 222 -11.87 0.94 -23.51
CA GLN A 222 -12.15 0.73 -24.93
C GLN A 222 -11.14 -0.26 -25.53
N GLY A 223 -11.64 -1.31 -26.19
CA GLY A 223 -10.81 -2.33 -26.85
C GLY A 223 -10.21 -3.38 -25.92
N VAL A 224 -10.50 -3.34 -24.62
CA VAL A 224 -10.07 -4.37 -23.65
C VAL A 224 -11.28 -5.22 -23.27
N HIS A 225 -11.13 -6.54 -23.33
CA HIS A 225 -12.19 -7.45 -22.91
C HIS A 225 -12.47 -7.32 -21.40
N PRO A 226 -13.74 -7.29 -20.93
CA PRO A 226 -14.08 -7.14 -19.52
C PRO A 226 -13.32 -8.08 -18.58
N ASP A 227 -13.14 -9.36 -18.94
CA ASP A 227 -12.40 -10.34 -18.13
C ASP A 227 -10.92 -9.99 -17.90
N LYS A 228 -10.36 -9.03 -18.65
CA LYS A 228 -8.99 -8.51 -18.42
C LYS A 228 -8.98 -7.29 -17.50
N VAL A 229 -10.13 -6.68 -17.27
CA VAL A 229 -10.28 -5.47 -16.44
C VAL A 229 -10.45 -5.90 -14.98
N GLN A 230 -9.34 -6.32 -14.38
CA GLN A 230 -9.32 -6.90 -13.04
C GLN A 230 -8.64 -5.95 -12.05
N PRO A 231 -9.40 -5.32 -11.13
CA PRO A 231 -8.84 -4.38 -10.17
C PRO A 231 -8.05 -5.08 -9.06
N VAL A 232 -6.97 -4.45 -8.61
CA VAL A 232 -6.12 -4.95 -7.52
C VAL A 232 -5.83 -3.83 -6.52
N GLY A 233 -4.66 -3.18 -6.56
CA GLY A 233 -4.33 -2.10 -5.62
C GLY A 233 -5.23 -0.87 -5.78
N VAL A 234 -5.61 -0.28 -4.65
CA VAL A 234 -6.37 0.97 -4.56
C VAL A 234 -5.58 1.95 -3.70
N GLN A 235 -5.51 3.22 -4.12
CA GLN A 235 -4.94 4.31 -3.33
C GLN A 235 -5.81 5.56 -3.49
N LEU A 236 -6.06 6.27 -2.40
CA LEU A 236 -6.85 7.51 -2.38
C LEU A 236 -5.97 8.69 -1.99
N THR A 237 -6.23 9.87 -2.55
CA THR A 237 -5.55 11.09 -2.13
C THR A 237 -6.02 11.56 -0.75
N ALA A 238 -5.13 12.15 0.03
CA ALA A 238 -5.39 12.68 1.37
C ALA A 238 -6.51 13.72 1.42
N ASP A 239 -6.71 14.46 0.33
CA ASP A 239 -7.79 15.43 0.20
C ASP A 239 -9.16 14.81 -0.14
N GLY A 240 -9.22 13.49 -0.32
CA GLY A 240 -10.41 12.71 -0.60
C GLY A 240 -11.06 13.04 -1.96
N LYS A 241 -10.30 13.59 -2.92
CA LYS A 241 -10.83 13.93 -4.24
C LYS A 241 -10.66 12.82 -5.26
N LEU A 242 -9.52 12.13 -5.26
CA LEU A 242 -9.20 11.13 -6.28
C LEU A 242 -8.91 9.78 -5.63
N ALA A 243 -9.29 8.73 -6.35
CA ALA A 243 -8.81 7.37 -6.12
C ALA A 243 -8.17 6.84 -7.39
N PHE A 244 -7.13 6.03 -7.24
CA PHE A 244 -6.41 5.35 -8.30
C PHE A 244 -6.55 3.85 -8.09
N VAL A 245 -6.96 3.13 -9.14
CA VAL A 245 -7.21 1.69 -9.08
C VAL A 245 -6.38 1.00 -10.15
N ALA A 246 -5.48 0.12 -9.73
CA ALA A 246 -4.69 -0.70 -10.63
C ALA A 246 -5.57 -1.77 -11.28
N LEU A 247 -5.64 -1.81 -12.61
CA LEU A 247 -6.39 -2.77 -13.42
C LEU A 247 -5.40 -3.71 -14.11
N GLY A 248 -5.05 -4.79 -13.40
CA GLY A 248 -3.82 -5.55 -13.62
C GLY A 248 -3.63 -6.06 -15.04
N PRO A 249 -4.35 -7.10 -15.48
CA PRO A 249 -4.20 -7.66 -16.83
C PRO A 249 -4.58 -6.70 -17.96
N ALA A 250 -5.33 -5.64 -17.65
CA ALA A 250 -5.66 -4.59 -18.59
C ALA A 250 -4.49 -3.61 -18.81
N ASN A 251 -3.47 -3.59 -17.94
CA ASN A 251 -2.31 -2.69 -17.99
C ASN A 251 -2.72 -1.21 -17.84
N HIS A 252 -3.73 -0.92 -17.02
CA HIS A 252 -4.19 0.45 -16.80
C HIS A 252 -4.31 0.77 -15.32
N VAL A 253 -4.17 2.05 -14.98
CA VAL A 253 -4.64 2.60 -13.70
C VAL A 253 -5.87 3.45 -13.99
N ALA A 254 -7.01 3.12 -13.40
CA ALA A 254 -8.20 3.96 -13.47
C ALA A 254 -8.09 5.13 -12.50
N VAL A 255 -8.51 6.31 -12.92
CA VAL A 255 -8.67 7.49 -12.07
C VAL A 255 -10.15 7.65 -11.77
N VAL A 256 -10.51 7.74 -10.49
CA VAL A 256 -11.90 7.83 -10.02
C VAL A 256 -12.06 9.09 -9.20
N ASP A 257 -13.16 9.80 -9.39
CA ASP A 257 -13.58 10.86 -8.47
C ASP A 257 -14.13 10.20 -7.21
N ALA A 258 -13.44 10.37 -6.08
CA ALA A 258 -13.76 9.66 -4.84
C ALA A 258 -15.06 10.14 -4.17
N LYS A 259 -15.63 11.28 -4.61
CA LYS A 259 -16.87 11.83 -4.05
C LYS A 259 -18.10 11.39 -4.83
N THR A 260 -18.01 11.48 -6.15
CA THR A 260 -19.10 11.11 -7.07
C THR A 260 -19.07 9.64 -7.45
N LEU A 261 -17.93 8.96 -7.22
CA LEU A 261 -17.71 7.55 -7.55
C LEU A 261 -17.79 7.29 -9.07
N GLU A 262 -17.42 8.30 -9.86
CA GLU A 262 -17.35 8.24 -11.31
C GLU A 262 -15.91 7.99 -11.79
N VAL A 263 -15.74 7.12 -12.79
CA VAL A 263 -14.45 6.90 -13.43
C VAL A 263 -14.17 8.06 -14.38
N LEU A 264 -13.04 8.73 -14.18
CA LEU A 264 -12.63 9.93 -14.91
C LEU A 264 -11.72 9.62 -16.08
N ASP A 265 -10.80 8.66 -15.92
CA ASP A 265 -9.74 8.38 -16.90
C ASP A 265 -9.14 6.98 -16.74
N TYR A 266 -8.41 6.52 -17.75
CA TYR A 266 -7.63 5.29 -17.75
C TYR A 266 -6.21 5.55 -18.24
N LEU A 267 -5.23 5.31 -17.37
CA LEU A 267 -3.82 5.58 -17.64
C LEU A 267 -3.11 4.30 -18.05
N LEU A 268 -2.64 4.22 -19.29
CA LEU A 268 -1.87 3.06 -19.78
C LEU A 268 -0.52 2.97 -19.07
N VAL A 269 -0.28 1.86 -18.38
CA VAL A 269 0.95 1.57 -17.62
C VAL A 269 1.65 0.31 -18.16
N GLY A 270 2.67 -0.17 -17.45
CA GLY A 270 3.33 -1.43 -17.76
C GLY A 270 2.41 -2.66 -17.65
N ARG A 271 2.94 -3.82 -18.01
CA ARG A 271 2.18 -5.06 -18.09
C ARG A 271 1.93 -5.66 -16.71
N ARG A 272 0.66 -5.99 -16.42
CA ARG A 272 0.19 -6.55 -15.14
C ARG A 272 0.53 -5.64 -13.96
N VAL A 273 -0.15 -4.50 -13.89
CA VAL A 273 -0.05 -3.58 -12.74
C VAL A 273 -0.62 -4.23 -11.46
N TRP A 274 -0.03 -3.94 -10.30
CA TRP A 274 -0.41 -4.54 -9.01
C TRP A 274 -0.78 -3.48 -7.97
N HIS A 275 0.21 -2.95 -7.23
CA HIS A 275 0.00 -1.99 -6.16
C HIS A 275 0.57 -0.62 -6.51
N LEU A 276 0.13 0.36 -5.72
CA LEU A 276 0.35 1.77 -5.96
C LEU A 276 0.83 2.42 -4.65
N ALA A 277 1.66 3.46 -4.74
CA ALA A 277 1.99 4.29 -3.58
C ALA A 277 2.25 5.74 -4.01
N PHE A 278 1.73 6.69 -3.24
CA PHE A 278 2.01 8.11 -3.44
C PHE A 278 3.38 8.49 -2.89
N THR A 279 3.96 9.54 -3.47
CA THR A 279 4.96 10.34 -2.75
C THR A 279 4.30 11.04 -1.55
N PRO A 280 5.08 11.39 -0.50
CA PRO A 280 4.53 12.07 0.68
C PRO A 280 3.76 13.36 0.40
N ASP A 281 4.08 14.04 -0.70
CA ASP A 281 3.41 15.26 -1.16
C ASP A 281 2.26 15.00 -2.15
N GLU A 282 1.97 13.73 -2.43
CA GLU A 282 0.95 13.20 -3.35
C GLU A 282 1.02 13.75 -4.79
N LYS A 283 2.12 14.38 -5.19
CA LYS A 283 2.27 14.86 -6.56
C LYS A 283 2.54 13.74 -7.55
N THR A 284 3.18 12.67 -7.06
CA THR A 284 3.55 11.51 -7.86
C THR A 284 2.93 10.25 -7.28
N LEU A 285 2.40 9.40 -8.16
CA LEU A 285 1.97 8.04 -7.83
C LEU A 285 2.88 7.05 -8.56
N LEU A 286 3.38 6.05 -7.84
CA LEU A 286 4.14 4.93 -8.37
C LEU A 286 3.22 3.73 -8.56
N ALA A 287 3.36 3.00 -9.66
CA ALA A 287 2.59 1.79 -9.95
C ALA A 287 3.51 0.64 -10.36
N THR A 288 3.50 -0.46 -9.62
CA THR A 288 4.34 -1.65 -9.90
C THR A 288 3.72 -2.51 -11.01
N ASN A 289 4.51 -2.86 -12.02
CA ASN A 289 4.05 -3.67 -13.15
C ASN A 289 4.82 -5.00 -13.22
N GLY A 290 4.20 -6.07 -12.72
CA GLY A 290 4.83 -7.36 -12.50
C GLY A 290 5.45 -7.96 -13.76
N VAL A 291 4.68 -8.04 -14.86
CA VAL A 291 5.09 -8.76 -16.08
C VAL A 291 6.06 -7.96 -16.95
N SER A 292 6.09 -6.62 -16.83
CA SER A 292 7.07 -5.79 -17.54
C SER A 292 8.33 -5.46 -16.73
N GLY A 293 8.38 -5.83 -15.44
CA GLY A 293 9.55 -5.64 -14.58
C GLY A 293 9.89 -4.15 -14.39
N ASP A 294 8.87 -3.32 -14.21
CA ASP A 294 9.04 -1.87 -14.08
C ASP A 294 8.02 -1.22 -13.16
N VAL A 295 8.31 0.02 -12.78
CA VAL A 295 7.41 0.92 -12.05
C VAL A 295 7.04 2.09 -12.95
N SER A 296 5.75 2.30 -13.15
CA SER A 296 5.24 3.50 -13.83
C SER A 296 5.19 4.67 -12.85
N VAL A 297 5.67 5.83 -13.29
CA VAL A 297 5.60 7.09 -12.55
C VAL A 297 4.46 7.91 -13.14
N ILE A 298 3.51 8.30 -12.30
CA ILE A 298 2.30 9.02 -12.70
C ILE A 298 2.30 10.38 -12.01
N ASP A 299 2.19 11.46 -12.80
CA ASP A 299 1.88 12.79 -12.27
C ASP A 299 0.39 12.88 -11.95
N VAL A 300 0.07 13.11 -10.68
CA VAL A 300 -1.30 13.04 -10.15
C VAL A 300 -2.17 14.18 -10.65
N ALA A 301 -1.60 15.39 -10.75
CA ALA A 301 -2.33 16.58 -11.15
C ALA A 301 -2.75 16.55 -12.63
N SER A 302 -1.83 16.17 -13.52
CA SER A 302 -2.09 16.06 -14.95
C SER A 302 -2.66 14.72 -15.37
N ARG A 303 -2.64 13.71 -14.48
CA ARG A 303 -3.08 12.33 -14.72
C ARG A 303 -2.33 11.72 -15.91
N LYS A 304 -1.01 11.81 -15.90
CA LYS A 304 -0.16 11.31 -16.98
C LYS A 304 0.93 10.42 -16.46
N VAL A 305 1.15 9.30 -17.15
CA VAL A 305 2.35 8.48 -16.96
C VAL A 305 3.53 9.26 -17.56
N THR A 306 4.50 9.60 -16.74
CA THR A 306 5.65 10.45 -17.11
C THR A 306 6.93 9.67 -17.33
N LYS A 307 7.07 8.51 -16.67
CA LYS A 307 8.27 7.68 -16.76
C LYS A 307 7.96 6.21 -16.46
N SER A 308 8.82 5.31 -16.95
CA SER A 308 8.92 3.93 -16.50
C SER A 308 10.33 3.68 -15.98
N ILE A 309 10.44 3.07 -14.80
CA ILE A 309 11.71 2.76 -14.12
C ILE A 309 11.86 1.24 -14.09
N LYS A 310 12.92 0.71 -14.71
CA LYS A 310 13.21 -0.73 -14.62
C LYS A 310 13.65 -1.11 -13.22
N VAL A 311 13.09 -2.20 -12.70
CA VAL A 311 13.38 -2.78 -11.38
C VAL A 311 13.64 -4.28 -11.53
N GLY A 312 13.57 -5.05 -10.43
CA GLY A 312 13.65 -6.50 -10.47
C GLY A 312 12.46 -7.17 -11.17
N ARG A 313 12.49 -8.49 -11.23
CA ARG A 313 11.47 -9.31 -11.88
C ARG A 313 10.24 -9.47 -10.99
N TYR A 314 9.07 -9.29 -11.60
CA TYR A 314 7.76 -9.36 -10.92
C TYR A 314 7.68 -8.39 -9.73
N PRO A 315 7.82 -7.07 -9.97
CA PRO A 315 7.57 -6.10 -8.92
C PRO A 315 6.10 -6.14 -8.51
N TRP A 316 5.84 -6.13 -7.20
CA TRP A 316 4.50 -6.33 -6.64
C TRP A 316 4.08 -5.19 -5.72
N GLY A 317 4.76 -4.99 -4.59
CA GLY A 317 4.47 -3.96 -3.62
C GLY A 317 5.38 -2.75 -3.77
N VAL A 318 4.93 -1.58 -3.33
CA VAL A 318 5.73 -0.35 -3.29
C VAL A 318 5.38 0.47 -2.05
N VAL A 319 6.38 1.04 -1.38
CA VAL A 319 6.23 2.06 -0.34
C VAL A 319 7.22 3.20 -0.60
N VAL A 320 6.90 4.40 -0.12
CA VAL A 320 7.72 5.60 -0.30
C VAL A 320 8.01 6.23 1.06
N THR A 321 9.28 6.49 1.36
CA THR A 321 9.68 7.27 2.53
C THR A 321 9.66 8.77 2.24
N PRO A 322 9.44 9.62 3.25
CA PRO A 322 9.62 11.06 3.17
C PRO A 322 11.00 11.52 2.73
#